data_AF-A0A962XA31-F1
#
_entry.id   AF-A0A962XA31-F1
#
_cell.length_a   1.000
_cell.length_b   1.000
_cell.length_c   1.000
_cell.angle_alpha   90.00
_cell.angle_beta   90.00
_cell.angle_gamma   90.00
#
_symmetry.space_group_name_H-M   'P 1'
#
loop_
_entity.id
_entity.type
_entity.pdbx_description
1 polymer ?
#
loop_
_entity_poly.entity_id
_entity_poly.type
_entity_poly.pdbx_seq_one_letter_code
_entity_poly.pdbx_strand_id
1 'polypeptide(L)'
;MPYERYRLDLEREGFQHDPAQERAILHLQKIYDQLMAQPEPAPIKKTGGLLSRLTGRDKPAAASSSPAIRGLYMWGGVGRGK
;
A
#
# COMPACT_ATOMS: atom_id res chain seq x y z
N MET A 1 -11.39 4.60 7.45
CA MET A 1 -10.77 3.53 6.64
C MET A 1 -11.52 3.30 5.34
N PRO A 2 -10.91 2.75 4.25
CA PRO A 2 -11.60 2.50 2.98
C PRO A 2 -12.96 1.81 3.14
N TYR A 3 -13.04 0.77 3.98
CA TYR A 3 -14.29 0.04 4.20
C TYR A 3 -15.34 0.85 4.97
N GLU A 4 -14.93 1.64 5.96
CA GLU A 4 -15.84 2.52 6.71
C GLU A 4 -16.44 3.60 5.81
N ARG A 5 -15.63 4.18 4.90
CA ARG A 5 -16.14 5.17 3.95
C ARG A 5 -17.22 4.58 3.05
N TYR A 6 -16.99 3.37 2.54
CA TYR A 6 -17.98 2.64 1.74
C TYR A 6 -19.28 2.40 2.52
N ARG A 7 -19.18 1.99 3.79
CA ARG A 7 -20.35 1.80 4.65
C ARG A 7 -21.16 3.09 4.84
N LEU A 8 -20.49 4.22 5.04
CA LEU A 8 -21.16 5.53 5.11
C LEU A 8 -21.81 5.91 3.78
N ASP A 9 -21.16 5.60 2.66
CA ASP A 9 -21.74 5.87 1.34
C ASP A 9 -22.99 5.01 1.09
N LEU A 10 -23.09 3.78 1.62
CA LEU A 10 -24.31 2.96 1.58
C LEU A 10 -25.52 3.57 2.29
N GLU A 11 -25.31 4.50 3.21
CA GLU A 11 -26.39 5.21 3.92
C GLU A 11 -26.92 6.41 3.13
N ARG A 12 -26.26 6.80 2.04
CA ARG A 12 -26.65 7.96 1.23
C ARG A 12 -27.77 7.59 0.27
N GLU A 13 -28.74 8.49 0.12
CA GLU A 13 -29.78 8.35 -0.89
C GLU A 13 -29.19 8.21 -2.30
N GLY A 14 -29.71 7.26 -3.07
CA GLY A 14 -29.24 6.96 -4.43
C GLY A 14 -28.09 5.96 -4.52
N PHE A 15 -27.33 5.79 -3.43
CA PHE A 15 -26.23 4.85 -3.38
C PHE A 15 -26.73 3.43 -3.10
N GLN A 16 -26.28 2.47 -3.90
CA GLN A 16 -26.72 1.07 -3.82
C GLN A 16 -25.54 0.15 -3.56
N HIS A 17 -25.82 -0.95 -2.85
CA HIS A 17 -24.83 -2.00 -2.68
C HIS A 17 -24.51 -2.66 -4.03
N ASP A 18 -23.23 -2.62 -4.40
CA ASP A 18 -22.66 -3.34 -5.54
C ASP A 18 -21.59 -4.32 -5.04
N PRO A 19 -21.80 -5.65 -5.20
CA PRO A 19 -20.83 -6.66 -4.81
C PRO A 19 -19.46 -6.54 -5.49
N ALA A 20 -19.38 -6.00 -6.71
CA ALA A 20 -18.10 -5.76 -7.39
C ALA A 20 -17.34 -4.61 -6.73
N GLN A 21 -18.05 -3.53 -6.38
CA GLN A 21 -17.48 -2.40 -5.65
C GLN A 21 -17.02 -2.82 -4.25
N GLU A 22 -17.83 -3.56 -3.48
CA GLU A 22 -17.44 -4.02 -2.14
C GLU A 22 -16.14 -4.83 -2.17
N ARG A 23 -16.00 -5.75 -3.12
CA ARG A 23 -14.75 -6.54 -3.30
C ARG A 23 -13.55 -5.64 -3.58
N ALA A 24 -13.71 -4.61 -4.42
CA ALA A 24 -12.64 -3.65 -4.67
C ALA A 24 -12.26 -2.87 -3.41
N ILE A 25 -13.25 -2.41 -2.63
CA ILE A 25 -13.01 -1.71 -1.37
C ILE A 25 -12.31 -2.61 -0.35
N LEU A 26 -12.64 -3.90 -0.27
CA LEU A 26 -11.94 -4.85 0.60
C LEU A 26 -10.46 -5.03 0.21
N HIS A 27 -10.15 -5.05 -1.09
CA HIS A 27 -8.75 -5.06 -1.54
C HIS A 27 -8.00 -3.77 -1.17
N LEU A 28 -8.67 -2.62 -1.28
CA LEU A 28 -8.11 -1.34 -0.84
C LEU A 28 -7.90 -1.30 0.69
N GLN A 29 -8.83 -1.86 1.46
CA GLN A 29 -8.69 -1.98 2.92
C GLN A 29 -7.45 -2.81 3.27
N LYS A 30 -7.23 -3.94 2.60
CA LYS A 30 -6.03 -4.76 2.81
C LYS A 30 -4.74 -3.99 2.53
N ILE A 31 -4.69 -3.21 1.44
CA ILE A 31 -3.51 -2.39 1.11
C ILE A 31 -3.31 -1.30 2.17
N TYR A 32 -4.40 -0.66 2.61
CA TYR A 32 -4.36 0.32 3.69
C TYR A 32 -3.78 -0.29 4.98
N ASP A 33 -4.27 -1.45 5.40
CA ASP A 33 -3.79 -2.13 6.62
C ASP A 33 -2.31 -2.48 6.50
N GLN A 34 -1.87 -2.94 5.32
CA GLN A 34 -0.46 -3.22 5.06
C GLN A 34 0.40 -1.95 5.15
N LEU A 35 -0.07 -0.82 4.61
CA LEU A 35 0.65 0.45 4.65
C LEU A 35 0.78 0.96 6.09
N MET A 36 -0.29 0.86 6.88
CA MET A 36 -0.29 1.27 8.28
C MET A 36 0.56 0.35 9.18
N ALA A 37 0.73 -0.92 8.78
CA ALA A 37 1.55 -1.88 9.50
C ALA A 37 3.04 -1.82 9.14
N GLN A 38 3.44 -1.04 8.11
CA GLN A 38 4.87 -0.94 7.78
C GLN A 38 5.61 -0.18 8.89
N PRO A 39 6.67 -0.77 9.47
CA PRO A 39 7.57 -0.01 10.33
C PRO A 39 8.25 1.09 9.50
N GLU A 40 8.44 2.27 10.12
CA GLU A 40 9.24 3.34 9.56
C GLU A 40 10.54 2.76 8.98
N PRO A 41 10.93 3.13 7.74
CA PRO A 41 12.17 2.64 7.16
C PRO A 41 13.31 2.98 8.11
N ALA A 42 14.03 1.94 8.56
CA ALA A 42 15.16 2.12 9.46
C ALA A 42 16.10 3.18 8.86
N PRO A 43 16.59 4.15 9.65
CA PRO A 43 17.43 5.21 9.14
C PRO A 43 18.60 4.57 8.40
N ILE A 44 18.79 4.99 7.15
CA ILE A 44 19.90 4.53 6.31
C ILE A 44 21.19 4.89 7.07
N LYS A 45 21.78 3.91 7.75
CA LYS A 45 23.07 4.08 8.41
C LYS A 45 24.08 4.34 7.29
N LYS A 46 24.46 5.60 7.09
CA LYS A 46 25.55 6.02 6.21
C LYS A 46 26.89 5.59 6.82
N THR A 47 27.15 4.28 6.91
CA THR A 47 28.46 3.76 7.29
C THR A 47 29.21 3.39 6.02
N GLY A 48 29.78 4.41 5.39
CA GLY A 48 30.59 4.25 4.19
C GLY A 48 31.48 5.47 4.01
N GLY A 49 32.41 5.68 4.95
CA GLY A 49 33.47 6.66 4.78
C GLY A 49 34.33 6.34 3.56
N LEU A 50 35.10 7.33 3.10
CA LEU A 50 35.97 7.29 1.91
C LEU A 50 36.87 6.04 1.79
N LEU A 51 37.10 5.31 2.88
CA LEU A 51 37.87 4.05 2.93
C LEU A 51 37.11 2.80 2.42
N SER A 52 35.77 2.80 2.38
CA SER A 52 34.99 1.63 1.90
C SER A 52 35.19 1.39 0.40
N ARG A 53 35.34 2.46 -0.38
CA ARG A 53 35.58 2.40 -1.84
C ARG A 53 36.87 1.70 -2.23
N LEU A 54 37.84 1.59 -1.33
CA LEU A 54 39.15 0.97 -1.60
C LEU A 54 39.17 -0.55 -1.36
N THR A 55 38.16 -1.11 -0.67
CA THR A 55 38.17 -2.54 -0.30
C THR A 55 37.21 -3.42 -1.11
N GLY A 56 36.52 -2.85 -2.12
CA GLY A 56 35.61 -3.61 -2.99
C GLY A 56 34.47 -4.32 -2.24
N ARG A 57 34.21 -3.93 -0.99
CA ARG A 57 33.25 -4.56 -0.08
C ARG A 57 31.95 -3.78 0.04
N ASP A 58 31.60 -3.00 -0.97
CA ASP A 58 30.26 -2.46 -1.13
C ASP A 58 29.33 -3.58 -1.66
N LYS A 59 29.15 -4.64 -0.86
CA LYS A 59 27.87 -5.34 -0.93
C LYS A 59 26.87 -4.35 -0.34
N PRO A 60 25.89 -3.84 -1.10
CA PRO A 60 24.83 -3.07 -0.50
C PRO A 60 24.28 -3.97 0.60
N ALA A 61 24.49 -3.56 1.86
CA ALA A 61 23.82 -4.18 2.98
C ALA A 61 22.38 -4.24 2.53
N ALA A 62 21.89 -5.45 2.30
CA ALA A 62 20.51 -5.68 1.94
C ALA A 62 19.74 -5.03 3.07
N ALA A 63 19.32 -3.79 2.83
CA ALA A 63 18.39 -3.10 3.66
C ALA A 63 17.32 -4.14 3.86
N SER A 64 17.01 -4.43 5.11
CA SER A 64 15.84 -5.19 5.50
C SER A 64 14.62 -4.43 4.98
N SER A 65 14.44 -4.44 3.67
CA SER A 65 13.36 -3.80 2.96
C SER A 65 12.25 -4.80 3.11
N SER A 66 11.37 -4.55 4.08
CA SER A 66 10.06 -5.16 4.07
C SER A 66 9.56 -5.16 2.62
N PRO A 67 9.08 -6.30 2.11
CA PRO A 67 8.72 -6.39 0.70
C PRO A 67 7.74 -5.28 0.36
N ALA A 68 8.00 -4.55 -0.72
CA ALA A 68 7.14 -3.46 -1.15
C ALA A 68 5.69 -3.96 -1.29
N ILE A 69 4.73 -3.17 -0.80
CA ILE A 69 3.31 -3.50 -0.95
C ILE A 69 2.94 -3.43 -2.42
N ARG A 70 2.33 -4.51 -2.91
CA ARG A 70 1.78 -4.56 -4.27
C ARG A 70 0.50 -3.74 -4.33
N GLY A 71 0.41 -2.84 -5.30
CA GLY A 71 -0.79 -2.06 -5.58
C GLY A 71 -1.93 -2.89 -6.18
N LEU A 72 -3.10 -2.27 -6.30
CA LEU A 72 -4.28 -2.83 -6.95
C LEU A 72 -4.47 -2.20 -8.33
N TYR A 73 -4.63 -3.02 -9.36
CA TYR A 73 -5.04 -2.59 -10.69
C TYR A 73 -6.50 -2.98 -10.92
N MET A 74 -7.37 -1.98 -11.11
CA MET A 74 -8.80 -2.18 -11.35
C MET A 74 -9.09 -2.10 -12.84
N TRP A 75 -9.78 -3.11 -13.37
CA TRP A 75 -10.24 -3.14 -14.76
C TRP A 75 -11.68 -3.67 -14.79
N GLY A 76 -12.54 -3.02 -15.58
CA GLY A 76 -13.96 -3.35 -15.63
C GLY A 76 -14.80 -2.15 -16.09
N GLY A 77 -16.11 -2.36 -16.23
CA GLY A 77 -17.04 -1.28 -16.55
C GLY A 77 -17.06 -0.20 -15.46
N VAL A 78 -17.27 1.06 -15.86
CA VAL A 78 -17.46 2.15 -14.89
C VAL A 78 -18.73 1.87 -14.08
N GLY A 79 -18.59 1.80 -12.75
CA GLY A 79 -19.73 1.66 -11.84
C GLY A 79 -20.78 2.70 -12.17
N ARG A 80 -22.06 2.31 -12.14
CA ARG A 80 -23.17 3.23 -12.40
C ARG A 80 -23.18 4.27 -11.30
N GLY A 81 -22.55 5.42 -11.54
CA GLY A 81 -22.72 6.60 -10.72
C GLY A 81 -24.21 6.88 -10.58
N LYS A 82 -24.72 6.69 -9.36
CA LYS A 82 -26.06 7.04 -8.92
C LYS A 82 -25.94 7.43 -7.45
#